data_AF-R6BZ30-F1
#
_entry.id   AF-R6BZ30-F1
#
_cell.length_a   1.000
_cell.length_b   1.000
_cell.length_c   1.000
_cell.angle_alpha   90.00
_cell.angle_beta   90.00
_cell.angle_gamma   90.00
#
_symmetry.space_group_name_H-M   'P 1'
#
loop_
_entity.id
_entity.type
_entity.pdbx_description
1 polymer ?
#
loop_
_entity_poly.entity_id
_entity_poly.type
_entity_poly.pdbx_seq_one_letter_code
_entity_poly.pdbx_strand_id
1 'polypeptide(L)'
;MDYVHAHTPAEIAQVIKPQFDDTDMETLTAIVKRYQEQDTWKDSLIFEKDSFLLLSDILESAGELSEKVPYEQLVTTDFAKKAASH
;
A
#
# COMPACT_ATOMS: atom_id res chain seq x y z
N MET A 1 -0.25 8.35 -6.04
CA MET A 1 -1.33 7.32 -6.02
C MET A 1 -2.62 7.90 -6.61
N ASP A 2 -2.47 8.80 -7.57
CA ASP A 2 -3.45 9.87 -7.75
C ASP A 2 -4.72 9.34 -8.41
N TYR A 3 -4.57 8.31 -9.24
CA TYR A 3 -5.70 7.65 -9.88
C TYR A 3 -6.71 7.11 -8.86
N VAL A 4 -6.26 6.41 -7.82
CA VAL A 4 -7.17 5.81 -6.83
C VAL A 4 -7.79 6.84 -5.88
N HIS A 5 -7.14 7.99 -5.69
CA HIS A 5 -7.69 9.10 -4.91
C HIS A 5 -8.63 10.01 -5.71
N ALA A 6 -8.47 10.06 -7.04
CA ALA A 6 -9.27 10.92 -7.91
C ALA A 6 -10.51 10.24 -8.53
N HIS A 7 -10.68 8.93 -8.34
CA HIS A 7 -11.76 8.15 -8.94
C HIS A 7 -12.63 7.46 -7.89
N THR A 8 -13.85 7.14 -8.31
CA THR A 8 -14.81 6.38 -7.50
C THR A 8 -14.44 4.89 -7.45
N PRO A 9 -14.91 4.15 -6.42
CA PRO A 9 -14.70 2.71 -6.35
C PRO A 9 -15.15 1.94 -7.60
N ALA A 10 -16.24 2.38 -8.24
CA ALA A 10 -16.78 1.74 -9.43
C ALA A 10 -15.86 1.93 -10.66
N GLU A 11 -15.32 3.14 -10.85
CA GLU A 11 -14.37 3.42 -11.94
C GLU A 11 -13.07 2.62 -11.77
N ILE A 12 -12.54 2.58 -10.54
CA ILE A 12 -11.34 1.78 -10.22
C ILE A 12 -11.62 0.28 -10.44
N ALA A 13 -12.76 -0.23 -9.95
CA ALA A 13 -13.16 -1.63 -10.14
C ALA A 13 -13.28 -1.99 -11.63
N GLN A 14 -13.82 -1.10 -12.46
CA GLN A 14 -13.91 -1.31 -13.90
C GLN A 14 -12.53 -1.43 -14.57
N VAL A 15 -11.58 -0.57 -14.17
CA VAL A 15 -10.21 -0.62 -14.71
C VAL A 15 -9.51 -1.92 -14.35
N ILE A 16 -9.70 -2.42 -13.12
CA ILE A 16 -8.99 -3.61 -12.65
C ILE A 16 -9.71 -4.94 -12.94
N LYS A 17 -10.99 -4.90 -13.35
CA LYS A 17 -11.79 -6.10 -13.65
C LYS A 17 -11.09 -7.12 -14.57
N PRO A 18 -10.31 -6.74 -15.61
CA PRO A 18 -9.60 -7.70 -16.45
C PRO A 18 -8.54 -8.54 -15.72
N GLN A 19 -8.02 -8.09 -14.57
CA GLN A 19 -7.10 -8.87 -13.75
C GLN A 19 -7.81 -9.78 -12.73
N PHE A 20 -9.13 -9.63 -12.58
CA PHE A 20 -9.99 -10.38 -11.65
C PHE A 20 -11.22 -10.92 -12.37
N ASP A 21 -11.01 -11.71 -13.42
CA ASP A 21 -12.05 -12.28 -14.29
C ASP A 21 -13.11 -13.09 -13.50
N ASP A 22 -12.67 -13.87 -12.51
CA ASP A 22 -13.54 -14.70 -11.65
C ASP A 22 -14.28 -13.91 -10.54
N THR A 23 -13.94 -12.64 -10.32
CA THR A 23 -14.61 -11.79 -9.32
C THR A 23 -15.70 -10.96 -9.98
N ASP A 24 -16.93 -11.02 -9.45
CA ASP A 24 -18.01 -10.20 -9.96
C ASP A 24 -17.76 -8.69 -9.67
N MET A 25 -18.41 -7.83 -10.45
CA MET A 25 -18.18 -6.38 -10.38
C MET A 25 -18.65 -5.77 -9.06
N GLU A 26 -19.71 -6.31 -8.45
CA GLU A 26 -20.27 -5.80 -7.20
C GLU A 26 -19.31 -6.06 -6.03
N THR A 27 -18.82 -7.30 -5.92
CA THR A 27 -17.81 -7.73 -4.98
C THR A 27 -16.53 -6.91 -5.14
N LEU A 28 -16.06 -6.73 -6.38
CA LEU A 28 -14.85 -5.96 -6.65
C LEU A 28 -15.01 -4.48 -6.23
N THR A 29 -16.15 -3.87 -6.54
CA THR A 29 -16.46 -2.50 -6.13
C THR A 29 -16.54 -2.37 -4.61
N ALA A 30 -17.14 -3.33 -3.92
CA ALA A 30 -17.23 -3.35 -2.46
C ALA A 30 -15.83 -3.47 -1.81
N ILE A 31 -14.94 -4.30 -2.37
CA ILE A 31 -13.55 -4.43 -1.92
C ILE A 31 -12.83 -3.09 -2.10
N VAL A 32 -12.87 -2.49 -3.28
CA VAL A 32 -12.22 -1.21 -3.58
C VAL A 32 -12.73 -0.12 -2.64
N LYS A 33 -14.05 -0.03 -2.42
CA LYS A 33 -14.66 0.94 -1.50
C LYS A 33 -14.13 0.76 -0.08
N ARG A 34 -14.05 -0.48 0.43
CA ARG A 34 -13.54 -0.75 1.77
C ARG A 34 -12.08 -0.28 1.93
N TYR A 35 -11.22 -0.52 0.95
CA TYR A 35 -9.82 -0.08 1.00
C TYR A 35 -9.70 1.45 0.96
N GLN A 36 -10.56 2.12 0.19
CA GLN A 36 -10.63 3.58 0.13
C GLN A 36 -11.09 4.18 1.47
N GLU A 37 -12.16 3.66 2.07
CA GLU A 37 -12.69 4.12 3.36
C GLU A 37 -11.73 3.90 4.53
N GLN A 38 -10.89 2.86 4.43
CA GLN A 38 -9.84 2.56 5.41
C GLN A 38 -8.58 3.42 5.24
N ASP A 39 -8.53 4.28 4.21
CA ASP A 39 -7.33 5.05 3.87
C ASP A 39 -6.08 4.17 3.72
N THR A 40 -6.27 2.99 3.12
CA THR A 40 -5.20 1.98 2.99
C THR A 40 -4.17 2.39 1.93
N TRP A 41 -4.58 3.19 0.95
CA TRP A 41 -3.71 3.69 -0.10
C TRP A 41 -2.98 4.94 0.40
N LYS A 42 -1.68 4.80 0.63
CA LYS A 42 -0.83 5.93 1.02
C LYS A 42 -0.78 6.98 -0.09
N ASP A 43 -0.75 8.25 0.30
CA ASP A 43 -0.51 9.36 -0.65
C ASP A 43 0.86 9.24 -1.33
N SER A 44 1.84 8.71 -0.60
CA SER A 44 3.22 8.55 -1.05
C SER A 44 3.63 7.09 -1.17
N LEU A 45 4.44 6.79 -2.19
CA LEU A 45 5.09 5.49 -2.37
C LEU A 45 6.37 5.35 -1.53
N ILE A 46 6.73 6.36 -0.74
CA ILE A 46 7.89 6.33 0.14
C ILE A 46 7.54 5.50 1.37
N PHE A 47 8.16 4.34 1.51
CA PHE A 47 8.04 3.55 2.72
C PHE A 47 8.87 4.18 3.85
N GLU A 48 8.21 4.85 4.79
CA GLU A 48 8.86 5.68 5.80
C GLU A 48 9.64 4.88 6.85
N LYS A 49 10.73 5.47 7.35
CA LYS A 49 11.57 4.86 8.39
C LYS A 49 10.78 4.57 9.67
N ASP A 50 9.91 5.48 10.08
CA ASP A 50 9.10 5.30 11.31
C ASP A 50 8.13 4.12 11.18
N SER A 51 7.55 3.92 9.98
CA SER A 51 6.69 2.76 9.70
C SER A 51 7.48 1.44 9.78
N PHE A 52 8.71 1.43 9.28
CA PHE A 52 9.59 0.27 9.39
C PHE A 52 10.02 -0.01 10.83
N LEU A 53 10.34 1.02 11.61
CA LEU A 53 10.71 0.87 13.02
C LEU A 53 9.54 0.31 13.83
N LEU A 54 8.33 0.84 13.62
CA LEU A 54 7.11 0.32 14.25
C LEU A 54 6.87 -1.16 13.90
N LEU A 55 7.00 -1.53 12.62
CA LEU A 55 6.88 -2.93 12.20
C LEU A 55 7.95 -3.81 12.88
N SER A 56 9.19 -3.33 12.94
CA SER A 56 10.29 -4.04 13.58
C SER A 56 10.05 -4.25 15.08
N ASP A 57 9.48 -3.26 15.77
CA ASP A 57 9.12 -3.34 17.19
C ASP A 57 7.98 -4.35 17.43
N ILE A 58 6.99 -4.41 16.53
CA ILE A 58 5.90 -5.40 16.59
C ILE A 58 6.47 -6.82 16.43
N LEU A 59 7.34 -7.04 15.43
CA LEU A 59 7.93 -8.35 15.15
C LEU A 59 8.85 -8.81 16.28
N GLU A 60 9.65 -7.91 16.85
CA GLU A 60 10.46 -8.19 18.04
C GLU A 60 9.59 -8.56 19.24
N SER A 61 8.54 -7.79 19.50
CA SER A 61 7.60 -8.04 20.61
C SER A 61 6.86 -9.37 20.46
N ALA A 62 6.62 -9.81 19.21
CA ALA A 62 6.01 -11.10 18.90
C ALA A 62 7.01 -12.27 18.96
N GLY A 63 8.31 -12.02 19.10
CA GLY A 63 9.36 -13.05 19.05
C GLY A 63 9.68 -13.55 17.64
N GLU A 64 9.19 -12.86 16.60
CA GLU A 64 9.36 -13.21 15.19
C GLU A 64 10.64 -12.62 14.58
N LEU A 65 11.35 -11.77 15.34
CA LEU A 65 12.57 -11.11 14.91
C LEU A 65 13.74 -11.56 15.76
N SER A 66 14.73 -12.22 15.14
CA SER A 66 15.96 -12.63 15.82
C SER A 66 16.91 -11.45 16.10
N GLU A 67 16.92 -10.45 15.22
CA GLU A 67 17.71 -9.22 15.35
C GLU A 67 17.10 -8.07 14.55
N LYS A 68 17.28 -6.83 15.03
CA LYS A 68 16.88 -5.63 14.28
C LYS A 68 17.91 -5.30 13.20
N VAL A 69 17.43 -5.08 11.98
CA VAL A 69 18.24 -4.66 10.83
C VAL A 69 18.02 -3.18 10.56
N PRO A 70 19.07 -2.39 10.24
CA PRO A 70 18.90 -0.99 9.87
C PRO A 70 17.99 -0.83 8.64
N TYR A 71 17.08 0.14 8.70
CA TYR A 71 16.15 0.49 7.61
C TYR A 71 16.85 0.63 6.26
N GLU A 72 18.00 1.30 6.22
CA GLU A 72 18.73 1.62 5.00
C GLU A 72 19.33 0.38 4.31
N GLN A 73 19.42 -0.76 5.00
CA GLN A 73 19.86 -2.02 4.40
C GLN A 73 18.75 -2.76 3.67
N LEU A 74 17.48 -2.52 4.04
CA LEU A 74 16.32 -3.25 3.53
C LEU A 74 15.41 -2.40 2.64
N VAL A 75 15.44 -1.08 2.81
CA VAL A 75 14.53 -0.16 2.13
C VAL A 75 15.29 0.80 1.22
N THR A 76 14.94 0.78 -0.07
CA THR A 76 15.43 1.73 -1.07
C THR A 76 14.34 2.72 -1.45
N THR A 77 14.53 4.01 -1.12
CA THR A 77 13.53 5.07 -1.41
C THR A 77 13.83 5.87 -2.67
N ASP A 78 14.98 5.64 -3.32
CA ASP A 78 15.45 6.46 -4.44
C ASP A 78 14.46 6.50 -5.60
N PHE A 79 13.85 5.36 -5.94
CA PHE A 79 12.86 5.28 -7.02
C PHE A 79 11.56 6.01 -6.67
N ALA A 80 11.05 5.82 -5.45
CA ALA A 80 9.84 6.47 -4.98
C ALA A 80 10.01 8.00 -4.90
N LYS A 81 11.17 8.48 -4.42
CA LYS A 81 11.50 9.91 -4.38
C LYS A 81 11.59 10.50 -5.78
N LYS A 82 12.25 9.81 -6.72
CA LYS A 82 12.33 10.26 -8.12
C LYS A 82 10.94 10.39 -8.75
N ALA A 83 10.06 9.41 -8.52
CA ALA A 83 8.69 9.44 -9.03
C ALA A 83 7.84 10.57 -8.42
N ALA A 84 8.03 10.90 -7.14
CA ALA A 84 7.31 11.98 -6.45
C ALA A 84 7.81 13.40 -6.78
N SER A 85 8.94 13.53 -7.48
CA SER A 85 9.56 14.83 -7.81
C SER A 85 9.06 15.42 -9.15
N HIS A 86 8.07 14.79 -9.78
CA HIS A 86 7.47 15.16 -11.06
C HIS A 86 6.04 15.65 -10.87
#